data_AF-A0A939RUH7-F1
#
_entry.id   AF-A0A939RUH7-F1
#
_cell.length_a   1.000
_cell.length_b   1.000
_cell.length_c   1.000
_cell.angle_alpha   90.00
_cell.angle_beta   90.00
_cell.angle_gamma   90.00
#
_symmetry.space_group_name_H-M   'P 1'
#
loop_
_entity.id
_entity.type
_entity.pdbx_description
1 polymer ?
#
loop_
_entity_poly.entity_id
_entity_poly.type
_entity_poly.pdbx_seq_one_letter_code
_entity_poly.pdbx_strand_id
1 'polypeptide(L)' 'MSTPSSDPTPEDSTGLTPGGSVPPGETPPAESGMSGLSDRQPSLPSSRTNKLVYVIVLGVVLLVGLMFVAYAVGLV' A
#
# COMPACT_ATOMS: atom_id res chain seq x y z
N MET A 1 8.07 -15.61 12.44
CA MET A 1 7.28 -15.99 11.25
C MET A 1 8.23 -16.59 10.24
N SER A 2 8.10 -17.88 9.93
CA SER A 2 8.75 -18.49 8.77
C SER A 2 7.86 -18.19 7.57
N THR A 3 8.33 -17.40 6.62
CA THR A 3 7.68 -17.26 5.31
C THR A 3 7.76 -18.62 4.63
N PRO A 4 6.65 -19.24 4.19
CA PRO A 4 6.76 -20.41 3.32
C PRO A 4 7.56 -19.97 2.10
N SER A 5 8.69 -20.62 1.84
CA SER A 5 9.40 -20.36 0.60
C SER A 5 8.47 -20.75 -0.54
N SER A 6 8.21 -19.82 -1.45
CA SER A 6 7.48 -20.08 -2.69
C SER A 6 8.38 -20.81 -3.71
N ASP A 7 9.62 -21.12 -3.34
CA ASP A 7 10.54 -21.82 -4.21
C ASP A 7 10.01 -23.24 -4.46
N PRO A 8 9.90 -23.67 -5.74
CA PRO A 8 9.60 -25.04 -6.05
C PRO A 8 10.68 -25.95 -5.45
N THR A 9 10.28 -27.12 -4.98
CA THR A 9 11.25 -28.07 -4.41
C THR A 9 12.17 -28.54 -5.56
N PRO A 10 13.47 -28.77 -5.33
CA PRO A 10 14.42 -29.03 -6.42
C PRO A 10 13.97 -30.13 -7.39
N GLU A 11 13.36 -31.19 -6.86
CA GLU A 11 12.73 -32.30 -7.62
C GLU A 11 11.65 -31.87 -8.61
N ASP A 12 11.02 -30.73 -8.39
CA ASP A 12 9.94 -30.16 -9.22
C ASP A 12 10.44 -28.99 -10.10
N SER A 13 11.74 -28.66 -10.06
CA SER A 13 12.32 -27.53 -10.81
C SER A 13 13.11 -27.98 -12.05
N THR A 14 12.76 -27.42 -13.20
CA THR A 14 13.40 -27.74 -14.48
C THR A 14 14.80 -27.08 -14.57
N GLY A 15 15.81 -27.81 -15.07
CA GLY A 15 17.13 -27.24 -15.38
C GLY A 15 18.23 -27.38 -14.32
N LEU A 16 18.05 -28.23 -13.30
CA LEU A 16 19.03 -28.45 -12.23
C LEU A 16 20.24 -29.35 -12.57
N THR A 17 20.33 -29.87 -13.78
CA THR A 17 21.53 -30.61 -14.22
C THR A 17 22.70 -29.62 -14.42
N PRO A 18 23.94 -29.94 -14.00
CA PRO A 18 25.11 -29.10 -14.29
C PRO A 18 25.22 -28.85 -15.80
N GLY A 19 24.79 -27.66 -16.25
CA GLY A 19 24.55 -27.37 -17.67
C GLY A 19 23.35 -26.44 -17.92
N GLY A 20 22.43 -26.28 -16.97
CA GLY A 20 21.51 -25.14 -16.87
C GLY A 20 20.64 -24.85 -18.11
N SER A 21 20.42 -25.84 -18.97
CA SER A 21 19.60 -25.70 -20.17
C SER A 21 18.28 -26.44 -19.95
N VAL A 22 17.19 -25.68 -20.04
CA VAL A 22 15.84 -26.22 -20.11
C VAL A 22 15.49 -26.47 -21.59
N PRO A 23 14.78 -27.56 -21.93
CA PRO A 23 14.34 -27.82 -23.30
C PRO A 23 13.55 -26.64 -23.88
N PRO A 24 13.69 -26.33 -25.18
CA PRO A 24 12.90 -25.30 -25.84
C PRO A 24 11.39 -25.63 -25.73
N GLY A 25 10.62 -24.77 -25.05
CA GLY A 25 9.19 -24.95 -24.82
C GLY A 25 8.80 -25.16 -23.35
N GLU A 26 9.76 -25.45 -22.47
CA GLU A 26 9.53 -25.40 -21.02
C GLU A 26 9.53 -23.93 -20.56
N THR A 27 8.54 -23.55 -19.75
CA THR A 27 8.52 -22.20 -19.16
C THR A 27 9.58 -22.17 -18.06
N PRO A 28 10.50 -21.19 -18.05
CA PRO A 28 11.44 -21.02 -16.95
C PRO A 28 10.74 -21.03 -15.59
N PRO A 29 11.40 -21.50 -14.51
CA PRO A 29 10.83 -21.44 -13.16
C PRO A 29 10.31 -20.04 -12.87
N ALA A 30 9.18 -19.95 -12.15
CA ALA A 30 8.63 -18.66 -11.75
C ALA A 30 9.70 -17.89 -10.98
N GLU A 31 10.16 -16.76 -11.54
CA GLU A 31 11.11 -15.90 -10.86
C GLU A 31 10.52 -15.48 -9.50
N SER A 32 11.35 -15.57 -8.45
CA SER A 32 10.99 -15.20 -7.10
C SER A 32 10.43 -13.76 -7.12
N GLY A 33 9.10 -13.62 -6.97
CA GLY A 33 8.44 -12.33 -7.07
C GLY A 33 9.02 -11.31 -6.08
N MET A 34 8.91 -10.02 -6.40
CA MET A 34 9.43 -8.90 -5.60
C MET A 34 8.72 -8.69 -4.24
N SER A 35 7.98 -9.69 -3.73
CA SER A 35 7.10 -9.60 -2.57
C SER A 35 7.83 -9.34 -1.23
N GLY A 36 9.15 -9.17 -1.25
CA GLY A 36 10.00 -8.78 -0.11
C GLY A 36 10.83 -7.51 -0.32
N LEU A 37 10.69 -6.80 -1.44
CA LEU A 37 11.42 -5.55 -1.72
C LEU A 37 10.72 -4.29 -1.21
N SER A 38 9.50 -4.41 -0.68
CA SER A 38 8.76 -3.26 -0.14
C SER A 38 9.10 -3.08 1.35
N ASP A 39 9.43 -1.85 1.72
CA ASP A 39 9.56 -1.45 3.13
C ASP A 39 8.25 -1.68 3.90
N ARG A 40 8.37 -1.88 5.22
CA ARG A 40 7.22 -1.99 6.12
C ARG A 40 6.38 -0.71 6.02
N GLN A 41 5.16 -0.83 5.51
CA GLN A 41 4.22 0.28 5.50
C GLN A 41 3.92 0.73 6.94
N PRO A 42 4.07 2.01 7.29
CA PRO A 42 3.63 2.52 8.58
C PRO A 42 2.13 2.28 8.77
N SER A 43 1.73 2.11 10.03
CA SER A 43 0.31 2.04 10.38
C SER A 43 -0.37 3.35 10.00
N LEU A 44 -1.42 3.27 9.17
CA LEU A 44 -2.23 4.44 8.87
C LEU A 44 -2.99 4.91 10.11
N PRO A 45 -3.31 6.21 10.21
CA PRO A 45 -4.15 6.73 11.28
C PRO A 45 -5.48 5.98 11.39
N SER A 46 -5.98 5.83 12.61
CA SER A 46 -7.26 5.18 12.84
C SER A 46 -8.42 5.95 12.19
N SER A 47 -9.53 5.26 11.89
CA SER A 47 -10.77 5.92 11.43
C SER A 47 -11.24 7.03 12.37
N ARG A 48 -10.96 6.93 13.68
CA ARG A 48 -11.29 7.98 14.67
C ARG A 48 -10.47 9.24 14.46
N THR A 49 -9.18 9.09 14.13
CA THR A 49 -8.29 10.21 13.80
C THR A 49 -8.80 10.96 12.57
N ASN A 50 -9.21 10.23 11.53
CA ASN A 50 -9.77 10.85 10.33
C ASN A 50 -11.08 11.60 10.64
N LYS A 51 -11.98 11.01 11.43
CA LYS A 51 -13.22 11.69 11.88
C LYS A 51 -12.93 13.00 12.62
N LEU A 52 -11.93 12.99 13.52
CA LEU A 52 -11.52 14.20 14.23
C LEU A 52 -11.03 15.29 13.27
N VAL A 53 -10.19 14.93 12.30
CA VAL A 53 -9.70 15.86 11.27
C VAL A 53 -10.86 16.46 10.49
N TYR A 54 -11.83 15.65 10.06
CA TYR A 54 -13.02 16.16 9.36
C TYR A 54 -13.84 17.13 10.19
N VAL A 55 -14.05 16.85 11.49
CA VAL A 55 -14.79 17.75 12.39
C VAL A 55 -14.06 19.08 12.54
N ILE A 56 -12.74 19.08 12.68
CA ILE A 56 -11.93 20.31 12.79
C ILE A 56 -12.04 21.13 11.51
N VAL A 57 -11.83 20.50 10.35
CA VAL A 57 -11.92 21.19 9.05
C VAL A 57 -13.31 21.78 8.85
N LEU A 58 -14.37 21.02 9.14
CA LEU A 58 -15.75 21.50 9.05
C LEU A 58 -15.99 22.69 9.98
N GLY A 59 -15.50 22.64 11.22
CA GLY A 59 -15.60 23.74 12.17
C GLY A 59 -14.94 25.02 11.68
N VAL A 60 -13.73 24.92 11.11
CA VAL A 60 -13.01 26.07 10.54
C VAL A 60 -13.76 26.64 9.33
N VAL A 61 -14.26 25.78 8.43
CA VAL A 61 -15.03 26.23 7.26
C VAL A 61 -16.30 26.97 7.69
N LEU A 62 -17.02 26.45 8.69
CA LEU A 62 -18.21 27.11 9.22
C LEU A 62 -17.87 28.45 9.87
N LEU A 63 -16.79 28.52 10.67
CA LEU A 63 -16.35 29.76 11.31
C LEU A 63 -16.00 30.84 10.27
N VAL A 64 -15.20 30.47 9.26
CA VAL A 64 -14.83 31.39 8.17
C VAL A 64 -16.05 31.79 7.37
N GLY A 65 -16.94 30.84 7.03
CA GLY A 65 -18.19 31.12 6.33
C GLY A 65 -19.10 32.09 7.09
N LEU A 66 -19.25 31.89 8.41
CA LEU A 66 -19.98 32.80 9.30
C LEU A 66 -19.36 34.20 9.32
N MET A 67 -18.03 34.31 9.31
CA MET A 67 -17.35 35.61 9.22
C MET A 67 -17.64 36.32 7.90
N PHE A 68 -17.62 35.61 6.77
CA PHE A 68 -18.02 36.18 5.48
C PHE A 68 -19.47 36.63 5.46
N VAL A 69 -20.39 35.84 6.02
CA VAL A 69 -21.80 36.22 6.13
C VAL A 69 -21.95 37.46 7.01
N ALA A 70 -21.30 37.49 8.18
CA ALA A 70 -21.30 38.63 9.09
C ALA A 70 -20.79 39.91 8.41
N TYR A 71 -19.67 39.81 7.67
CA TYR A 71 -19.13 40.92 6.89
C TYR A 71 -20.09 41.37 5.78
N ALA A 72 -20.69 40.44 5.04
CA ALA A 72 -21.61 40.76 3.95
C ALA A 72 -22.88 41.48 4.43
N VAL A 73 -23.34 41.20 5.65
CA VAL A 73 -24.51 41.88 6.26
C VAL A 73 -24.12 43.10 7.10
N GLY A 74 -22.84 43.45 7.18
CA GLY A 74 -22.35 44.62 7.93
C GLY A 74 -22.36 44.46 9.45
N LEU A 75 -22.33 43.21 9.95
CA LEU A 75 -22.20 42.91 11.39
C LEU A 75 -20.76 43.07 11.89
N VAL A 76 -19.79 42.99 10.97
CA VAL A 76 -18.33 43.14 11.18
C VAL A 76 -17.79 44.00 10.05
#